data_AF-A0A7I9ZZN1-F1
#
_entry.id   AF-A0A7I9ZZN1-F1
#
_cell.length_a   1.000
_cell.length_b   1.000
_cell.length_c   1.000
_cell.angle_alpha   90.00
_cell.angle_beta   90.00
_cell.angle_gamma   90.00
#
_symmetry.space_group_name_H-M   'P 1'
#
loop_
_entity.id
_entity.type
_entity.pdbx_description
1 polymer ?
#
loop_
_entity_poly.entity_id
_entity_poly.type
_entity_poly.pdbx_seq_one_letter_code
_entity_poly.pdbx_strand_id
1 'polypeptide(L)'
;MRKIDLIVIHCSATRADHSLTPDDLDLQHRRRGFNGTGYHYYIRKDGMVHLTRPIERIGAHARRWNAHSIGIYYEGGLDCRVCGHRDLSPNRNGNGEIEPEEWIKTCPCFEVKDEFSGKK
;
A
#
# COMPACT_ATOMS: atom_id res chain seq x y z
N MET A 1 -10.20 25.52 -5.78
CA MET A 1 -9.63 24.50 -4.87
C MET A 1 -10.58 23.31 -4.84
N ARG A 2 -10.10 22.07 -5.01
CA ARG A 2 -10.97 20.88 -4.98
C ARG A 2 -11.51 20.65 -3.56
N LYS A 3 -12.76 20.18 -3.43
CA LYS A 3 -13.30 19.78 -2.13
C LYS A 3 -12.62 18.49 -1.69
N ILE A 4 -12.06 18.48 -0.48
CA ILE A 4 -11.49 17.31 0.16
C ILE A 4 -12.32 16.98 1.39
N ASP A 5 -12.86 15.78 1.45
CA ASP A 5 -13.63 15.28 2.59
C ASP A 5 -13.19 13.88 3.07
N LEU A 6 -12.13 13.32 2.45
CA LEU A 6 -11.61 12.00 2.78
C LEU A 6 -10.08 11.96 2.79
N ILE A 7 -9.50 11.32 3.81
CA ILE A 7 -8.10 10.92 3.84
C ILE A 7 -8.03 9.40 3.67
N VAL A 8 -7.19 8.94 2.75
CA VAL A 8 -6.99 7.51 2.50
C VAL A 8 -5.56 7.14 2.86
N ILE A 9 -5.40 6.20 3.80
CA ILE A 9 -4.09 5.73 4.25
C ILE A 9 -3.84 4.32 3.70
N HIS A 10 -2.69 4.13 3.05
CA HIS A 10 -2.23 2.84 2.53
C HIS A 10 -0.78 2.56 2.94
N CYS A 11 -0.38 1.29 2.87
CA CYS A 11 0.98 0.83 3.05
C CYS A 11 1.60 0.38 1.72
N SER A 12 2.93 0.38 1.67
CA SER A 12 3.68 -0.06 0.49
C SER A 12 3.82 -1.56 0.31
N ALA A 13 3.41 -2.34 1.33
CA ALA A 13 3.77 -3.75 1.42
C ALA A 13 5.29 -3.95 1.26
N THR A 14 6.08 -3.00 1.75
CA THR A 14 7.55 -3.16 1.81
C THR A 14 7.87 -4.06 3.01
N ARG A 15 8.77 -5.03 2.82
CA ARG A 15 9.25 -5.89 3.91
C ARG A 15 9.96 -5.07 4.99
N ALA A 16 9.88 -5.54 6.24
CA ALA A 16 10.49 -4.85 7.38
C ALA A 16 12.01 -4.68 7.23
N ASP A 17 12.69 -5.60 6.53
CA ASP A 17 14.14 -5.63 6.29
C ASP A 17 14.59 -4.94 4.98
N HIS A 18 13.66 -4.37 4.20
CA HIS A 18 13.97 -3.69 2.93
C HIS A 18 13.57 -2.22 2.99
N SER A 19 14.26 -1.35 2.26
CA SER A 19 13.84 0.04 2.10
C SER A 19 13.26 0.30 0.72
N LEU A 20 12.23 1.13 0.66
CA LEU A 20 11.67 1.65 -0.57
C LEU A 20 11.95 3.16 -0.63
N THR A 21 12.82 3.58 -1.54
CA THR A 21 13.10 5.01 -1.71
C THR A 21 11.97 5.70 -2.47
N PRO A 22 11.82 7.04 -2.37
CA PRO A 22 10.85 7.79 -3.17
C PRO A 22 11.04 7.61 -4.68
N ASP A 23 12.28 7.48 -5.14
CA ASP A 23 12.60 7.26 -6.56
C ASP A 23 12.20 5.86 -7.01
N ASP A 24 12.47 4.84 -6.19
CA ASP A 24 12.01 3.47 -6.46
C ASP A 24 10.49 3.37 -6.46
N LEU A 25 9.81 4.06 -5.54
CA LEU A 25 8.36 4.15 -5.49
C LEU A 25 7.79 4.76 -6.79
N ASP A 26 8.36 5.86 -7.25
CA ASP A 26 7.92 6.53 -8.49
C ASP A 26 8.14 5.62 -9.70
N LEU A 27 9.31 4.97 -9.77
CA LEU A 27 9.64 4.00 -10.82
C LEU A 27 8.66 2.82 -10.83
N GLN A 28 8.35 2.24 -9.66
CA GLN A 28 7.38 1.15 -9.53
C GLN A 28 5.99 1.56 -10.01
N HIS A 29 5.52 2.76 -9.65
CA HIS A 29 4.23 3.26 -10.12
C HIS A 29 4.22 3.53 -11.62
N ARG A 30 5.29 4.09 -12.20
CA ARG A 30 5.40 4.28 -13.66
C ARG A 30 5.40 2.97 -14.42
N ARG A 31 6.08 1.93 -13.93
CA ARG A 31 6.06 0.58 -14.52
C ARG A 31 4.66 -0.02 -14.55
N ARG A 32 3.78 0.39 -13.65
CA ARG A 32 2.36 -0.01 -13.60
C ARG A 32 1.45 0.86 -14.47
N GLY A 33 2.02 1.75 -15.29
CA GLY A 33 1.28 2.64 -16.19
C GLY A 33 0.76 3.92 -15.54
N PHE A 34 1.14 4.22 -14.30
CA PHE A 34 0.77 5.49 -13.66
C PHE A 34 1.70 6.63 -14.08
N ASN A 35 1.17 7.85 -14.13
CA ASN A 35 1.99 9.05 -14.30
C ASN A 35 2.66 9.45 -12.96
N GLY A 36 3.68 8.69 -12.58
CA GLY A 36 4.38 8.81 -11.30
C GLY A 36 3.54 8.37 -10.11
N THR A 37 3.97 8.74 -8.91
CA THR A 37 3.34 8.33 -7.66
C THR A 37 1.86 8.72 -7.58
N GLY A 38 1.03 7.74 -7.21
CA GLY A 38 -0.43 7.90 -7.09
C GLY A 38 -0.90 8.58 -5.81
N TYR A 39 -0.01 8.77 -4.83
CA TYR A 39 -0.28 9.35 -3.51
C TYR A 39 0.22 10.80 -3.44
N HIS A 40 -0.25 11.57 -2.46
CA HIS A 40 0.21 12.95 -2.25
C HIS A 40 1.36 13.00 -1.23
N TYR A 41 1.29 12.15 -0.20
CA TYR A 41 2.30 12.03 0.83
C TYR A 41 2.88 10.62 0.87
N TYR A 42 4.19 10.52 1.07
CA TYR A 42 4.88 9.27 1.33
C TYR A 42 5.70 9.38 2.63
N ILE A 43 5.45 8.50 3.58
CA ILE A 43 6.11 8.48 4.91
C ILE A 43 7.09 7.31 4.94
N ARG A 44 8.37 7.61 5.13
CA ARG A 44 9.46 6.64 5.23
C ARG A 44 9.55 6.02 6.63
N LYS A 45 10.26 4.89 6.76
CA LYS A 45 10.50 4.21 8.05
C LYS A 45 11.22 5.07 9.08
N ASP A 46 12.06 6.00 8.61
CA ASP A 46 12.78 6.96 9.45
C ASP A 46 11.90 8.13 9.92
N GLY A 47 10.63 8.15 9.53
CA GLY A 47 9.67 9.21 9.86
C GLY A 47 9.68 10.38 8.87
N MET A 48 10.55 10.39 7.86
CA MET A 48 10.60 11.46 6.87
C MET A 48 9.35 11.45 5.98
N VAL A 49 8.75 12.62 5.80
CA VAL A 49 7.58 12.82 4.96
C VAL A 49 7.99 13.45 3.64
N HIS A 50 7.71 12.76 2.54
CA HIS A 50 7.92 13.24 1.19
C HIS A 50 6.62 13.71 0.56
N LEU A 51 6.66 14.92 0.00
CA LEU A 51 5.63 15.41 -0.90
C LEU A 51 5.86 14.79 -2.28
N THR A 52 4.86 14.11 -2.81
CA THR A 52 4.97 13.37 -4.08
C THR A 52 4.06 14.01 -5.13
N ARG A 53 2.83 13.55 -5.29
CA ARG A 53 1.88 14.21 -6.20
C ARG A 53 1.37 15.52 -5.57
N PRO A 54 1.38 16.65 -6.29
CA PRO A 54 0.82 17.91 -5.80
C PRO A 54 -0.63 17.76 -5.33
N ILE A 55 -0.98 18.40 -4.21
CA ILE A 55 -2.30 18.28 -3.59
C ILE A 55 -3.42 18.83 -4.48
N GLU A 56 -3.10 19.69 -5.44
CA GLU A 56 -4.04 20.24 -6.40
C GLU A 56 -4.43 19.23 -7.48
N ARG A 57 -3.57 18.23 -7.74
CA ARG A 57 -3.82 17.19 -8.75
C ARG A 57 -4.56 16.02 -8.12
N ILE A 58 -5.47 15.42 -8.88
CA ILE A 58 -6.19 14.20 -8.47
C ILE A 58 -5.21 13.03 -8.33
N GLY A 59 -5.32 12.29 -7.22
CA GLY A 59 -4.52 11.10 -6.94
C GLY A 59 -4.84 9.90 -7.82
N ALA A 60 -4.09 8.82 -7.64
CA ALA A 60 -4.31 7.51 -8.24
C ALA A 60 -4.10 6.40 -7.18
N HIS A 61 -4.70 6.57 -6.00
CA HIS A 61 -4.47 5.73 -4.82
C HIS A 61 -5.70 4.90 -4.39
N ALA A 62 -6.92 5.38 -4.68
CA ALA A 62 -8.16 4.69 -4.37
C ALA A 62 -9.18 4.92 -5.48
N ARG A 63 -9.37 3.91 -6.34
CA ARG A 63 -10.31 3.97 -7.47
C ARG A 63 -11.70 4.41 -6.97
N ARG A 64 -12.32 5.36 -7.69
CA ARG A 64 -13.60 6.04 -7.36
C ARG A 64 -13.55 7.09 -6.24
N TRP A 65 -12.49 7.12 -5.43
CA TRP A 65 -12.35 8.07 -4.32
C TRP A 65 -11.30 9.15 -4.58
N ASN A 66 -10.48 9.04 -5.63
CA ASN A 66 -9.36 9.96 -5.87
C ASN A 66 -9.74 11.46 -5.98
N ALA A 67 -10.93 11.78 -6.49
CA ALA A 67 -11.30 13.17 -6.83
C ALA A 67 -11.41 14.09 -5.61
N HIS A 68 -11.92 13.57 -4.49
CA HIS A 68 -12.18 14.30 -3.24
C HIS A 68 -11.35 13.84 -2.05
N SER A 69 -10.23 13.13 -2.30
CA SER A 69 -9.43 12.57 -1.22
C SER A 69 -7.93 12.83 -1.32
N ILE A 70 -7.27 12.70 -0.17
CA ILE A 70 -5.82 12.77 -0.01
C ILE A 70 -5.29 11.39 0.32
N GLY A 71 -4.52 10.81 -0.60
CA GLY A 71 -3.74 9.60 -0.36
C GLY A 71 -2.46 9.86 0.42
N ILE A 72 -2.31 9.17 1.55
CA ILE A 72 -1.07 9.04 2.33
C ILE A 72 -0.60 7.59 2.19
N TYR A 73 0.68 7.43 1.85
CA TYR A 73 1.34 6.14 1.71
C TYR A 73 2.45 6.02 2.73
N TYR A 74 2.57 4.90 3.44
CA TYR A 74 3.71 4.68 4.33
C TYR A 74 4.55 3.48 3.90
N GLU A 75 5.85 3.57 4.17
CA GLU A 75 6.82 2.52 3.95
C GLU A 75 6.61 1.37 4.95
N GLY A 76 6.38 0.15 4.45
CA GLY A 76 6.15 -1.03 5.29
C GLY A 76 4.84 -1.76 4.99
N GLY A 77 4.43 -2.61 5.92
CA GLY A 77 3.20 -3.39 5.83
C GLY A 77 3.41 -4.90 5.75
N LEU A 78 4.65 -5.36 5.60
CA LEU A 78 5.03 -6.78 5.69
C LEU A 78 6.16 -6.98 6.70
N ASP A 79 6.18 -8.14 7.36
CA ASP A 79 7.32 -8.55 8.17
C ASP A 79 8.50 -9.04 7.32
N CYS A 80 9.53 -9.61 7.95
CA CYS A 80 10.68 -10.18 7.23
C CYS A 80 10.36 -11.48 6.48
N ARG A 81 9.27 -12.18 6.83
CA ARG A 81 8.80 -13.44 6.24
C ARG A 81 7.72 -13.23 5.17
N VAL A 82 7.38 -11.98 4.82
CA VAL A 82 6.31 -11.64 3.87
C VAL A 82 4.93 -11.98 4.43
N CYS A 83 4.74 -11.79 5.74
CA CYS A 83 3.45 -11.90 6.41
C CYS A 83 2.74 -10.54 6.45
N GLY A 84 1.49 -10.53 5.98
CA GLY A 84 0.59 -9.38 6.01
C GLY A 84 -0.60 -9.59 6.97
N HIS A 85 -1.59 -8.70 6.90
CA HIS A 85 -2.74 -8.75 7.81
C HIS A 85 -3.59 -10.02 7.72
N ARG A 86 -3.58 -10.73 6.57
CA ARG A 86 -4.27 -12.02 6.41
C ARG A 86 -3.53 -13.08 7.21
N ASP A 87 -2.21 -13.18 7.03
CA ASP A 87 -1.36 -14.16 7.73
C ASP A 87 -1.33 -13.95 9.26
N LEU A 88 -1.67 -12.74 9.73
CA LEU A 88 -1.78 -12.40 11.15
C LEU A 88 -3.22 -12.46 11.69
N SER A 89 -4.19 -12.91 10.89
CA SER A 89 -5.55 -13.13 11.40
C SER A 89 -5.58 -14.36 12.33
N PRO A 90 -6.48 -14.41 13.32
CA PRO A 90 -6.54 -15.52 14.25
C PRO A 90 -7.06 -16.77 13.54
N ASN A 91 -6.37 -17.90 13.75
CA ASN A 91 -6.89 -19.23 13.44
C ASN A 91 -8.01 -19.56 14.45
N ARG A 92 -9.26 -19.30 14.07
CA ARG A 92 -10.45 -19.45 14.92
C ARG A 92 -10.89 -20.89 15.04
N ASN A 93 -10.64 -21.73 14.03
CA ASN A 93 -11.07 -23.12 14.01
C ASN A 93 -9.99 -24.12 14.48
N GLY A 94 -8.74 -23.66 14.65
CA GLY A 94 -7.62 -24.45 15.17
C GLY A 94 -6.97 -25.39 14.16
N ASN A 95 -7.26 -25.29 12.86
CA ASN A 95 -6.79 -26.23 11.84
C ASN A 95 -5.33 -26.01 11.37
N GLY A 96 -4.76 -24.84 11.66
CA GLY A 96 -3.38 -24.49 11.35
C GLY A 96 -3.22 -23.65 10.08
N GLU A 97 -4.31 -23.38 9.37
CA GLU A 97 -4.38 -22.52 8.20
C GLU A 97 -5.25 -21.29 8.50
N ILE A 98 -5.02 -20.17 7.82
CA ILE A 98 -5.85 -18.98 7.95
C ILE A 98 -6.75 -18.86 6.72
N GLU A 99 -8.01 -19.20 6.89
CA GLU A 99 -9.00 -19.27 5.81
C GLU A 99 -9.70 -17.91 5.57
N PRO A 100 -10.29 -17.66 4.38
CA PRO A 100 -10.96 -16.40 4.06
C PRO A 100 -11.99 -15.93 5.08
N GLU A 101 -12.70 -16.85 5.71
CA GLU A 101 -13.72 -16.62 6.72
C GLU A 101 -13.14 -16.11 8.05
N GLU A 102 -11.82 -16.29 8.24
CA GLU A 102 -11.08 -15.89 9.44
C GLU A 102 -10.36 -14.56 9.27
N TRP A 103 -10.29 -14.02 8.03
CA TRP A 103 -9.57 -12.79 7.73
C TRP A 103 -10.17 -11.60 8.47
N ILE A 104 -9.34 -10.92 9.26
CA ILE A 104 -9.71 -9.63 9.89
C ILE A 104 -10.01 -8.57 8.82
N LYS A 105 -9.34 -8.67 7.68
CA LYS A 105 -9.43 -7.70 6.58
C LYS A 105 -9.09 -8.40 5.27
N THR A 106 -9.78 -7.99 4.20
CA THR A 106 -9.42 -8.31 2.82
C THR A 106 -8.89 -7.04 2.14
N CYS A 107 -7.73 -7.12 1.51
CA CYS A 107 -7.20 -6.05 0.67
C CYS A 107 -7.17 -6.54 -0.78
N PRO A 108 -8.02 -6.00 -1.67
CA PRO A 108 -8.19 -6.50 -3.04
C PRO A 108 -7.12 -5.97 -4.02
N CYS A 109 -6.05 -5.34 -3.52
CA CYS A 109 -5.13 -4.60 -4.38
C CYS A 109 -4.21 -5.52 -5.20
N PHE A 110 -3.72 -6.62 -4.60
CA PHE A 110 -2.89 -7.64 -5.23
C PHE A 110 -2.61 -8.78 -4.22
N GLU A 111 -2.16 -9.93 -4.71
CA GLU A 111 -1.70 -11.04 -3.88
C GLU A 111 -0.18 -10.94 -3.66
N VAL A 112 0.23 -10.90 -2.39
CA VAL A 112 1.64 -10.70 -2.02
C VAL A 112 2.49 -11.90 -2.45
N LYS A 113 1.96 -13.13 -2.31
CA LYS A 113 2.67 -14.35 -2.73
C LYS A 113 3.07 -14.29 -4.21
N ASP A 114 2.19 -13.82 -5.07
CA ASP A 114 2.45 -13.72 -6.51
C ASP A 114 3.55 -12.68 -6.77
N GLU A 115 3.45 -11.49 -6.16
CA GLU A 115 4.40 -10.39 -6.33
C GLU A 115 5.84 -10.77 -5.93
N PHE A 116 6.00 -11.60 -4.89
CA PHE A 116 7.31 -12.05 -4.40
C PHE A 116 7.75 -13.42 -4.94
N SER A 117 6.91 -14.13 -5.70
CA SER A 117 7.25 -15.44 -6.27
C SER A 117 8.15 -15.38 -7.50
N GLY A 118 8.43 -14.19 -8.04
CA GLY A 118 9.17 -14.01 -9.29
C GLY A 118 8.42 -14.45 -10.54
N LYS A 119 7.17 -14.90 -10.41
CA LYS A 119 6.28 -15.22 -11.53
C LYS A 119 5.56 -13.94 -11.97
N LYS A 120 6.17 -13.19 -12.89
CA LYS A 120 5.49 -12.14 -13.67
C LYS A 120 5.47 -12.54 -15.14
#